data_AF-A0A812MQ99-F1
#
_entry.id   AF-A0A812MQ99-F1
#
_cell.length_a   1.000
_cell.length_b   1.000
_cell.length_c   1.000
_cell.angle_alpha   90.00
_cell.angle_beta   90.00
_cell.angle_gamma   90.00
#
_symmetry.space_group_name_H-M   'P 1'
#
loop_
_entity.id
_entity.type
_entity.pdbx_description
1 polymer ?
#
loop_
_entity_poly.entity_id
_entity_poly.type
_entity_poly.pdbx_seq_one_letter_code
_entity_poly.pdbx_strand_id
1 'polypeptide(L)'
;MDIRRLFYCMYRTPKFAEKRLGSRATVVCVEEAHWDLGRRRLTVHGRNQTGQSLLRIDEVCCYTEVEPGRTLYTQSATVRYRKGLLSGLLMPMVCEILAGVCQRNAQKGLAAMVA
;
A
#
# COMPACT_ATOMS: atom_id res chain seq x y z
N MET A 1 0.56 -1.24 22.13
CA MET A 1 -0.83 -0.76 21.92
C MET A 1 -1.23 -1.12 20.50
N ASP A 2 -2.39 -1.73 20.32
CA ASP A 2 -2.88 -2.16 19.01
C ASP A 2 -4.07 -1.31 18.58
N ILE A 3 -4.01 -0.77 17.37
CA ILE A 3 -5.09 0.01 16.76
C ILE A 3 -5.44 -0.65 15.43
N ARG A 4 -6.73 -0.77 15.15
CA ARG A 4 -7.21 -1.22 13.85
C ARG A 4 -8.12 -0.18 13.23
N ARG A 5 -7.81 0.24 12.00
CA ARG A 5 -8.56 1.25 11.24
C ARG A 5 -9.08 0.63 9.95
N LEU A 6 -10.26 1.08 9.55
CA LEU A 6 -10.84 0.78 8.24
C LEU A 6 -11.00 2.11 7.50
N PHE A 7 -10.61 2.17 6.24
CA PHE A 7 -10.75 3.38 5.44
C PHE A 7 -11.04 3.04 3.98
N TYR A 8 -11.67 4.00 3.31
CA TYR A 8 -11.99 3.91 1.90
C TYR A 8 -11.00 4.72 1.09
N CYS A 9 -10.44 4.11 0.06
CA CYS A 9 -9.60 4.78 -0.91
C CYS A 9 -10.28 4.80 -2.27
N MET A 10 -10.28 5.96 -2.92
CA MET A 10 -10.68 6.09 -4.32
C MET A 10 -9.45 6.17 -5.21
N TYR A 11 -9.35 5.28 -6.17
CA TYR A 11 -8.29 5.26 -7.17
C TYR A 11 -8.85 5.49 -8.55
N ARG A 12 -8.09 6.20 -9.38
CA ARG A 12 -8.39 6.27 -10.81
C ARG A 12 -8.00 4.96 -11.46
N THR A 13 -8.96 4.32 -12.12
CA THR A 13 -8.72 3.07 -12.82
C THR A 13 -7.72 3.32 -13.97
N PRO A 14 -6.76 2.42 -14.24
CA PRO A 14 -5.90 2.55 -15.41
C PRO A 14 -6.73 2.60 -16.70
N LYS A 15 -6.35 3.45 -17.67
CA LYS A 15 -7.10 3.67 -18.92
C LYS A 15 -7.51 2.38 -19.64
N PHE A 16 -6.64 1.37 -19.65
CA PHE A 16 -6.93 0.08 -20.28
C PHE A 16 -8.05 -0.73 -19.57
N ALA A 17 -8.31 -0.44 -18.30
CA ALA A 17 -9.32 -1.12 -17.47
C ALA A 17 -10.57 -0.25 -17.21
N GLU A 18 -10.54 1.04 -17.55
CA GLU A 18 -11.67 1.98 -17.35
C GLU A 18 -12.98 1.47 -17.99
N LYS A 19 -12.92 0.85 -19.18
CA LYS A 19 -14.12 0.35 -19.88
C LYS A 19 -14.87 -0.76 -19.14
N ARG A 20 -14.19 -1.55 -18.29
CA ARG A 20 -14.79 -2.69 -17.57
C ARG A 20 -15.09 -2.38 -16.11
N LEU A 21 -14.26 -1.56 -15.47
CA LEU A 21 -14.33 -1.30 -14.03
C LEU A 21 -14.80 0.13 -13.69
N GLY A 22 -15.10 0.94 -14.70
CA GLY A 22 -15.38 2.37 -14.54
C GLY A 22 -14.11 3.20 -14.36
N SER A 23 -14.25 4.53 -14.36
CA SER A 23 -13.13 5.49 -14.27
C SER A 23 -12.53 5.62 -12.86
N ARG A 24 -13.28 5.21 -11.83
CA ARG A 24 -12.86 5.21 -10.43
C ARG A 24 -13.18 3.88 -9.79
N ALA A 25 -12.20 3.34 -9.07
CA ALA A 25 -12.36 2.16 -8.23
C ALA A 25 -12.32 2.58 -6.76
N THR A 26 -13.29 2.12 -5.98
CA THR A 26 -13.29 2.27 -4.53
C THR A 26 -12.76 0.99 -3.90
N VAL A 27 -11.79 1.14 -3.00
CA VAL A 27 -11.14 0.04 -2.31
C VAL A 27 -11.27 0.26 -0.81
N VAL A 28 -11.77 -0.75 -0.10
CA VAL A 28 -11.72 -0.78 1.37
C VAL A 28 -10.34 -1.30 1.77
N CYS A 29 -9.68 -0.56 2.66
CA CYS A 29 -8.39 -0.91 3.22
C CYS A 29 -8.52 -1.11 4.73
N VAL A 30 -7.75 -2.07 5.24
CA VAL A 30 -7.56 -2.33 6.66
C VAL A 30 -6.15 -1.89 7.01
N GLU A 31 -6.00 -1.18 8.10
CA GLU A 31 -4.71 -0.88 8.69
C GLU A 31 -4.68 -1.35 10.15
N GLU A 32 -3.61 -2.05 10.51
CA GLU A 32 -3.34 -2.56 11.84
C GLU A 32 -2.03 -1.94 12.31
N ALA A 33 -2.08 -1.10 13.34
CA ALA A 33 -0.93 -0.40 13.88
C ALA A 33 -0.57 -0.97 15.26
N HIS A 34 0.70 -1.31 15.45
CA HIS A 34 1.27 -1.83 16.68
C HIS A 34 2.37 -0.90 17.17
N TRP A 35 2.19 -0.37 18.38
CA TRP A 35 3.22 0.40 19.06
C TRP A 35 3.94 -0.44 20.12
N ASP A 36 5.22 -0.70 19.88
CA ASP A 36 6.18 -1.26 20.82
C ASP A 36 6.94 -0.11 21.51
N LEU A 37 6.59 0.16 22.77
CA LEU A 37 7.22 1.20 23.58
C LEU A 37 8.65 0.84 23.98
N GLY A 38 8.95 -0.44 24.17
CA GLY A 38 10.29 -0.90 24.58
C GLY A 38 11.32 -0.70 23.48
N ARG A 39 10.91 -0.89 22.22
CA ARG A 39 11.73 -0.63 21.03
C ARG A 39 11.53 0.75 20.42
N ARG A 40 10.68 1.58 21.04
CA ARG A 40 10.27 2.90 20.53
C ARG A 40 9.91 2.86 19.04
N ARG A 41 9.12 1.85 18.68
CA ARG A 41 8.79 1.52 17.30
C ARG A 41 7.28 1.43 17.10
N LEU A 42 6.79 2.16 16.11
CA LEU A 42 5.46 1.99 15.57
C LEU A 42 5.55 1.21 14.26
N THR A 43 4.84 0.09 14.18
CA THR A 43 4.70 -0.72 12.97
C THR A 43 3.27 -0.64 12.48
N VAL A 44 3.07 -0.33 11.21
CA VAL A 44 1.76 -0.18 10.59
C VAL A 44 1.66 -1.17 9.43
N HIS A 45 0.66 -2.05 9.49
CA HIS A 45 0.36 -3.03 8.47
C HIS A 45 -0.90 -2.62 7.70
N GLY A 46 -0.75 -2.27 6.43
CA GLY A 46 -1.85 -1.93 5.53
C GLY A 46 -2.18 -3.08 4.58
N ARG A 47 -3.46 -3.32 4.31
CA ARG A 47 -3.89 -4.21 3.21
C ARG A 47 -5.23 -3.79 2.61
N ASN A 48 -5.41 -4.03 1.31
CA ASN A 48 -6.73 -3.92 0.71
C ASN A 48 -7.59 -5.15 1.06
N GLN A 49 -8.83 -4.90 1.47
CA GLN A 49 -9.83 -5.94 1.70
C GLN A 49 -10.67 -6.19 0.44
N THR A 50 -11.05 -5.12 -0.27
CA THR A 50 -11.77 -5.22 -1.53
C THR A 50 -10.82 -5.67 -2.65
N GLY A 51 -11.25 -6.63 -3.48
CA GLY A 51 -10.49 -7.05 -4.66
C GLY A 51 -9.23 -7.87 -4.39
N GLN A 52 -8.97 -8.25 -3.13
CA GLN A 52 -7.76 -9.00 -2.72
C GLN A 52 -7.57 -10.34 -3.44
N SER A 53 -8.64 -10.93 -4.01
CA SER A 53 -8.59 -12.16 -4.81
C SER A 53 -7.98 -11.95 -6.21
N LEU A 54 -7.99 -10.72 -6.71
CA LEU A 54 -7.43 -10.34 -8.01
C LEU A 54 -6.08 -9.65 -7.84
N LEU A 55 -6.02 -8.69 -6.91
CA LEU A 55 -4.84 -7.90 -6.58
C LEU A 55 -4.84 -7.63 -5.08
N ARG A 56 -3.82 -8.12 -4.39
CA ARG A 56 -3.57 -7.87 -2.97
C ARG A 56 -2.28 -7.08 -2.82
N ILE A 57 -2.36 -6.01 -2.07
CA ILE A 57 -1.22 -5.18 -1.68
C ILE A 57 -1.15 -5.29 -0.16
N ASP A 58 -0.04 -5.82 0.34
CA ASP A 58 0.30 -5.81 1.76
C ASP A 58 1.44 -4.80 1.94
N GLU A 59 1.24 -3.83 2.81
CA GLU A 59 2.18 -2.76 3.11
C GLU A 59 2.60 -2.84 4.58
N VAL A 60 3.87 -2.61 4.83
CA VAL A 60 4.44 -2.50 6.18
C VAL A 60 5.26 -1.22 6.26
N CYS A 61 4.83 -0.32 7.13
CA CYS A 61 5.54 0.91 7.47
C CYS A 61 6.07 0.81 8.89
N CYS A 62 7.34 1.14 9.09
CA CYS A 62 7.99 1.13 10.40
C CYS A 62 8.53 2.53 10.69
N TYR A 63 8.20 3.02 11.88
CA TYR A 63 8.70 4.27 12.44
C TYR A 63 9.49 3.91 13.69
N THR A 64 10.81 4.10 13.67
CA THR A 64 11.67 3.81 14.82
C THR A 64 12.37 5.08 15.24
N GLU A 65 12.25 5.48 16.50
CA GLU A 65 13.07 6.57 17.05
C GLU A 65 14.53 6.10 17.08
N VAL A 66 15.41 6.80 16.37
CA VAL A 66 16.85 6.47 16.30
C VAL A 66 17.68 7.39 17.19
N GLU A 67 17.24 8.63 17.34
CA GLU A 67 17.82 9.66 18.21
C GLU A 67 16.66 10.55 18.72
N PRO A 68 16.82 11.27 19.84
CA PRO A 68 15.79 12.20 20.31
C PRO A 68 15.37 13.18 19.22
N GLY A 69 14.08 13.17 18.87
CA GLY A 69 13.52 14.00 17.81
C GLY A 69 13.79 13.53 16.38
N ARG A 70 14.42 12.37 16.17
CA ARG A 70 14.64 11.77 14.84
C ARG A 70 14.02 10.38 14.75
N THR A 71 13.17 10.21 13.75
CA THR A 71 12.50 8.95 13.47
C THR A 71 12.95 8.42 12.12
N LEU A 72 13.49 7.21 12.09
CA LEU A 72 13.73 6.47 10.86
C LEU A 72 12.41 5.87 10.37
N TYR A 73 12.03 6.24 9.16
CA TYR A 73 10.90 5.67 8.44
C TYR A 73 11.39 4.64 7.42
N THR A 74 10.81 3.44 7.45
CA THR A 74 10.97 2.45 6.38
C THR A 74 9.61 1.94 5.93
N GLN A 75 9.50 1.65 4.63
CA GLN A 75 8.27 1.19 4.02
C GLN A 75 8.60 0.05 3.05
N SER A 76 7.80 -1.01 3.13
CA SER A 76 7.86 -2.13 2.20
C SER A 76 6.45 -2.46 1.74
N ALA A 77 6.29 -2.75 0.45
CA ALA A 77 5.01 -3.15 -0.12
C ALA A 77 5.21 -4.43 -0.93
N THR A 78 4.37 -5.42 -0.65
CA THR A 78 4.30 -6.67 -1.40
C THR A 78 3.00 -6.68 -2.20
N VAL A 79 3.13 -6.83 -3.52
CA VAL A 79 1.98 -6.92 -4.42
C VAL A 79 1.84 -8.35 -4.92
N ARG A 80 0.68 -8.96 -4.66
CA ARG A 80 0.28 -10.27 -5.17
C ARG A 80 -0.90 -10.10 -6.09
N TYR A 81 -0.94 -10.83 -7.19
CA TYR A 81 -2.08 -10.79 -8.11
C TYR A 81 -2.34 -12.17 -8.68
N ARG A 82 -3.58 -12.38 -9.14
CA ARG A 82 -3.96 -13.63 -9.82
C ARG A 82 -3.39 -13.64 -11.23
N LYS A 83 -2.52 -14.60 -11.52
CA LYS A 83 -2.04 -14.85 -12.89
C LYS A 83 -3.18 -15.38 -13.76
N GLY A 84 -3.54 -14.63 -14.80
CA GLY A 84 -4.44 -15.06 -15.88
C GLY A 84 -3.66 -15.58 -17.11
N LEU A 85 -4.37 -16.12 -18.11
CA LEU A 85 -3.77 -16.73 -19.31
C LEU A 85 -2.87 -15.76 -20.11
N LEU A 86 -3.26 -14.47 -20.18
CA LEU A 86 -2.49 -13.39 -20.83
C LEU A 86 -1.39 -12.79 -19.94
N SER A 87 -1.36 -13.18 -18.67
CA SER A 87 -0.56 -12.52 -17.66
C SER A 87 0.94 -12.81 -17.86
N GLY A 88 1.31 -13.99 -18.35
CA GLY A 88 2.72 -14.36 -18.61
C GLY A 88 3.46 -13.43 -19.57
N LEU A 89 2.80 -12.93 -20.63
CA LEU A 89 3.44 -12.10 -21.65
C LEU A 89 3.57 -10.62 -21.24
N LEU A 90 2.63 -10.11 -20.44
CA LEU A 90 2.59 -8.72 -19.98
C LEU A 90 3.16 -8.53 -18.57
N MET A 91 3.66 -9.61 -17.95
CA MET A 91 4.18 -9.64 -16.57
C MET A 91 5.16 -8.50 -16.25
N PRO A 92 6.22 -8.26 -17.05
CA PRO A 92 7.21 -7.24 -16.70
C PRO A 92 6.60 -5.83 -16.64
N MET A 93 5.76 -5.50 -17.62
CA MET A 93 5.08 -4.21 -17.69
C MET A 93 4.10 -4.03 -16.51
N VAL A 94 3.35 -5.07 -16.14
CA VAL A 94 2.43 -5.01 -14.98
C VAL A 94 3.21 -4.79 -13.68
N CYS A 95 4.36 -5.46 -13.51
CA CYS A 95 5.23 -5.27 -12.35
C CYS A 95 5.77 -3.83 -12.27
N GLU A 96 6.26 -3.27 -13.38
CA GLU A 96 6.75 -1.88 -13.42
C GLU A 96 5.65 -0.86 -13.10
N ILE A 97 4.44 -1.04 -13.67
CA ILE A 97 3.30 -0.16 -13.38
C ILE A 97 2.95 -0.20 -11.90
N LEU A 98 2.86 -1.40 -11.31
CA LEU A 98 2.52 -1.57 -9.89
C LEU A 98 3.61 -1.02 -8.97
N ALA A 99 4.89 -1.21 -9.32
CA ALA A 99 6.02 -0.64 -8.61
C ALA A 99 5.97 0.90 -8.63
N GLY A 100 5.71 1.50 -9.79
CA GLY A 100 5.56 2.95 -9.93
C GLY A 100 4.38 3.51 -9.12
N VAL A 101 3.26 2.78 -9.07
CA VAL A 101 2.12 3.14 -8.21
C VAL A 101 2.50 3.08 -6.73
N CYS A 102 3.20 2.04 -6.29
CA CYS A 102 3.66 1.90 -4.90
C CYS A 102 4.62 3.05 -4.54
N GLN A 103 5.61 3.33 -5.38
CA GLN A 103 6.59 4.39 -5.15
C GLN A 103 5.93 5.78 -5.09
N ARG A 104 4.97 6.06 -5.97
CA ARG A 104 4.23 7.33 -5.95
C ARG A 104 3.40 7.48 -4.67
N ASN A 105 2.78 6.41 -4.18
CA ASN A 105 2.01 6.46 -2.93
C ASN A 105 2.91 6.58 -1.70
N ALA A 106 4.06 5.90 -1.70
CA ALA A 106 5.10 6.07 -0.67
C ALA A 106 5.56 7.53 -0.56
N GLN A 107 5.84 8.17 -1.70
CA GLN A 107 6.22 9.59 -1.74
C GLN A 107 5.12 10.52 -1.21
N LYS A 108 3.85 10.25 -1.55
CA LYS A 108 2.72 11.01 -1.01
C LYS A 108 2.59 10.86 0.51
N GLY A 109 2.74 9.63 1.02
CA GLY A 109 2.70 9.35 2.45
C GLY A 109 3.80 10.11 3.19
N LEU A 110 5.04 10.02 2.70
CA LEU A 110 6.18 10.77 3.23
C LEU A 110 5.92 12.28 3.23
N ALA A 111 5.48 12.84 2.10
CA ALA A 111 5.21 14.27 1.99
C ALA A 111 4.12 14.73 2.97
N ALA A 112 3.07 13.94 3.18
CA ALA A 112 1.99 14.28 4.10
C ALA A 112 2.39 14.20 5.59
N MET A 113 3.46 13.47 5.94
CA MET A 113 3.93 13.36 7.33
C MET A 113 4.96 14.43 7.69
N VAL A 114 5.58 15.07 6.71
CA VAL A 114 6.63 16.09 6.89
C VAL A 114 6.09 17.51 6.63
N ALA A 115 4.94 17.64 5.98
CA ALA A 115 4.24 18.91 5.76
C ALA A 115 3.48 19.37 7.02
#